data_AF-A0A846STL2-F1
#
_entry.id   AF-A0A846STL2-F1
#
_cell.length_a   1.000
_cell.length_b   1.000
_cell.length_c   1.000
_cell.angle_alpha   90.00
_cell.angle_beta   90.00
_cell.angle_gamma   90.00
#
_symmetry.space_group_name_H-M   'P 1'
#
loop_
_entity.id
_entity.type
_entity.pdbx_description
1 polymer ?
#
loop_
_entity_poly.entity_id
_entity_poly.type
_entity_poly.pdbx_seq_one_letter_code
_entity_poly.pdbx_strand_id
1 'polypeptide(L)'
;MCVTQALPGFFEHDHPGPSDVLLLIEISDSSLRYDRDVKIPLYAKVGIAEVWIVAIVHQRLEAYRPPSEDGYREVLYPALQETIAPVLLPQLSVSIERLWVSHQKK
;
A
#
# COMPACT_ATOMS: atom_id res chain seq x y z
N MET A 1 -0.54 7.81 1.56
CA MET A 1 0.34 8.20 0.43
C MET A 1 0.03 7.28 -0.74
N CYS A 2 -0.20 7.79 -1.95
CA CYS A 2 -0.60 6.99 -3.11
C CYS A 2 0.42 7.16 -4.23
N VAL A 3 0.84 6.06 -4.87
CA VAL A 3 1.67 6.07 -6.07
C VAL A 3 0.77 5.75 -7.25
N THR A 4 0.64 6.69 -8.18
CA THR A 4 -0.18 6.56 -9.39
C THR A 4 0.69 6.59 -10.65
N GLN A 5 0.21 5.95 -11.71
CA GLN A 5 0.76 6.14 -13.05
C GLN A 5 0.15 7.40 -13.64
N ALA A 6 0.98 8.42 -13.91
CA ALA A 6 0.54 9.60 -14.62
C ALA A 6 0.92 9.50 -16.10
N LEU A 7 -0.05 9.67 -16.99
CA LEU A 7 0.25 10.00 -18.39
C LEU A 7 0.60 11.51 -18.47
N PRO A 8 1.55 11.92 -19.33
CA PRO A 8 1.85 13.34 -19.51
C PRO A 8 0.59 14.13 -19.88
N GLY A 9 0.25 15.17 -19.12
CA GLY A 9 -0.92 16.05 -19.35
C GLY A 9 -2.21 15.69 -18.59
N PHE A 10 -2.22 14.63 -17.79
CA PHE A 10 -3.46 14.13 -17.16
C PHE A 10 -3.97 14.96 -15.97
N PHE A 11 -3.09 15.65 -15.25
CA PHE A 11 -3.44 16.36 -14.01
C PHE A 11 -4.17 17.71 -14.21
N GLU A 12 -4.33 18.19 -15.45
CA GLU A 12 -4.97 19.49 -15.68
C GLU A 12 -6.50 19.42 -15.60
N HIS A 13 -7.13 18.26 -15.82
CA HIS A 13 -8.60 18.15 -15.83
C HIS A 13 -9.22 16.84 -15.30
N ASP A 14 -8.45 15.74 -15.11
CA ASP A 14 -9.00 14.47 -14.59
C ASP A 14 -8.18 13.93 -13.42
N HIS A 15 -8.85 13.60 -12.31
CA HIS A 15 -8.21 12.94 -11.18
C HIS A 15 -7.94 11.47 -11.51
N PRO A 16 -6.76 10.92 -11.17
CA PRO A 16 -6.47 9.51 -11.40
C PRO A 16 -7.52 8.61 -10.73
N GLY A 17 -8.04 7.66 -11.51
CA GLY A 17 -8.99 6.66 -11.05
C GLY A 17 -8.31 5.49 -10.35
N PRO A 18 -9.07 4.54 -9.79
CA PRO A 18 -8.51 3.36 -9.12
C PRO A 18 -7.58 2.52 -9.98
N SER A 19 -7.83 2.46 -11.30
CA SER A 19 -6.98 1.75 -12.27
C SER A 19 -5.61 2.41 -12.48
N ASP A 20 -5.48 3.69 -12.14
CA ASP A 20 -4.24 4.44 -12.27
C ASP A 20 -3.38 4.33 -11.00
N VAL A 21 -3.89 3.70 -9.94
CA VAL A 21 -3.16 3.46 -8.69
C VAL A 21 -2.25 2.24 -8.84
N LEU A 22 -0.94 2.50 -8.83
CA LEU A 22 0.09 1.45 -8.89
C LEU A 22 0.31 0.79 -7.54
N LEU A 23 0.23 1.57 -6.46
CA LEU A 23 0.29 1.11 -5.08
C LEU A 23 -0.33 2.19 -4.18
N LEU A 24 -1.29 1.80 -3.33
CA LEU A 24 -1.77 2.66 -2.25
C LEU A 24 -1.08 2.29 -0.93
N ILE A 25 -0.58 3.28 -0.19
CA ILE A 25 0.06 3.08 1.11
C ILE A 25 -0.67 3.90 2.19
N GLU A 26 -1.19 3.21 3.19
CA GLU A 26 -1.71 3.80 4.43
C GLU A 26 -0.65 3.68 5.53
N ILE A 27 -0.49 4.73 6.33
CA ILE A 27 0.42 4.72 7.48
C ILE A 27 -0.43 4.82 8.72
N SER A 28 -0.45 3.76 9.51
CA SER A 28 -1.34 3.61 10.67
C SER A 28 -0.53 3.64 11.96
N ASP A 29 -0.68 4.72 12.73
CA ASP A 29 -0.14 4.81 14.09
C ASP A 29 -1.15 4.21 15.09
N SER A 30 -2.29 4.87 15.30
CA SER A 30 -3.39 4.40 16.15
C SER A 30 -4.65 3.98 15.38
N SER A 31 -4.69 4.19 14.06
CA SER A 31 -5.86 3.98 13.20
C SER A 31 -5.97 2.59 12.58
N LEU A 32 -5.10 1.64 12.94
CA LEU A 32 -4.96 0.37 12.23
C LEU A 32 -6.28 -0.40 12.07
N ARG A 33 -7.12 -0.43 13.11
CA ARG A 33 -8.44 -1.09 13.03
C ARG A 33 -9.35 -0.42 12.00
N TYR A 34 -9.39 0.91 11.96
CA TYR A 34 -10.19 1.64 10.99
C TYR A 34 -9.67 1.41 9.56
N ASP A 35 -8.37 1.46 9.36
CA ASP A 35 -7.77 1.22 8.05
C ASP A 35 -8.10 -0.19 7.54
N ARG A 36 -8.02 -1.21 8.41
CA ARG A 36 -8.37 -2.60 8.09
C ARG A 36 -9.85 -2.84 7.86
N ASP A 37 -10.71 -2.40 8.77
CA ASP A 37 -12.10 -2.83 8.80
C ASP A 37 -12.98 -1.94 7.91
N VAL A 38 -12.54 -0.71 7.63
CA VAL A 38 -13.31 0.27 6.84
C VAL A 38 -12.65 0.52 5.49
N LYS A 39 -11.37 0.91 5.45
CA LYS A 39 -10.75 1.33 4.19
C LYS A 39 -10.41 0.17 3.26
N ILE A 40 -9.80 -0.90 3.77
CA ILE A 40 -9.37 -2.04 2.94
C ILE A 40 -10.55 -2.64 2.13
N PRO A 41 -11.74 -2.93 2.71
CA PRO A 41 -12.88 -3.41 1.93
C PRO A 41 -13.34 -2.42 0.86
N LEU A 42 -13.30 -1.10 1.14
CA LEU A 42 -13.65 -0.07 0.16
C LEU A 42 -12.67 -0.04 -1.00
N TYR A 43 -11.37 -0.16 -0.74
CA TYR A 43 -10.34 -0.21 -1.78
C TYR A 43 -10.44 -1.44 -2.67
N ALA A 44 -10.77 -2.60 -2.10
CA ALA A 44 -11.04 -3.79 -2.89
C ALA A 44 -12.25 -3.59 -3.82
N LYS A 45 -13.34 -2.99 -3.32
CA LYS A 45 -14.55 -2.71 -4.10
C LYS A 45 -14.33 -1.78 -5.29
N VAL A 46 -13.44 -0.79 -5.15
CA VAL A 46 -13.09 0.10 -6.27
C VAL A 46 -11.95 -0.46 -7.13
N GLY A 47 -11.43 -1.65 -6.83
CA GLY A 47 -10.50 -2.37 -7.69
C GLY A 47 -9.04 -1.93 -7.60
N ILE A 48 -8.60 -1.32 -6.48
CA ILE A 48 -7.17 -1.02 -6.28
C ILE A 48 -6.39 -2.33 -6.27
N ALA A 49 -5.36 -2.44 -7.12
CA ALA A 49 -4.64 -3.70 -7.32
C ALA A 49 -3.90 -4.19 -6.06
N GLU A 50 -3.32 -3.25 -5.31
CA GLU A 50 -2.57 -3.54 -4.10
C GLU A 50 -2.61 -2.35 -3.12
N VAL A 51 -2.81 -2.67 -1.84
CA VAL A 51 -2.77 -1.70 -0.73
C VAL A 51 -1.82 -2.20 0.34
N TRP A 52 -0.94 -1.33 0.81
CA TRP A 52 -0.07 -1.58 1.95
C TRP A 52 -0.52 -0.76 3.15
N ILE A 53 -0.65 -1.41 4.31
CA ILE A 53 -0.73 -0.72 5.61
C ILE A 53 0.62 -0.84 6.30
N VAL A 54 1.26 0.30 6.57
CA VAL A 54 2.44 0.40 7.43
C VAL A 54 1.96 0.66 8.85
N ALA A 55 1.89 -0.39 9.67
CA ALA A 55 1.47 -0.30 11.06
C ALA A 55 2.66 0.10 11.95
N ILE A 56 2.73 1.38 12.34
CA ILE A 56 3.89 1.96 13.03
C ILE A 56 4.08 1.35 14.43
N VAL A 57 3.02 1.29 15.24
CA VAL A 57 3.08 0.75 16.61
C VAL A 57 3.49 -0.72 16.63
N HIS A 58 3.07 -1.48 15.61
CA HIS A 58 3.34 -2.92 15.52
C HIS A 58 4.60 -3.25 14.71
N GLN A 59 5.27 -2.24 14.15
CA GLN A 59 6.41 -2.37 13.26
C GLN A 59 6.26 -3.46 12.19
N ARG A 60 5.14 -3.43 11.47
CA ARG A 60 4.86 -4.41 10.41
C ARG A 60 4.25 -3.76 9.17
N LEU A 61 4.48 -4.42 8.04
CA LEU A 61 3.76 -4.18 6.80
C LEU A 61 2.63 -5.20 6.65
N GLU A 62 1.49 -4.75 6.16
CA GLU A 62 0.38 -5.61 5.73
C GLU A 62 0.07 -5.30 4.27
N ALA A 63 0.32 -6.26 3.38
CA ALA A 63 0.12 -6.07 1.94
C ALA A 63 -1.08 -6.86 1.45
N TYR A 64 -2.11 -6.16 0.97
CA TYR A 64 -3.38 -6.70 0.52
C TYR A 64 -3.44 -6.73 -1.00
N ARG A 65 -3.61 -7.92 -1.60
CA ARG A 65 -3.62 -8.12 -3.05
C ARG A 65 -4.19 -9.50 -3.42
N PRO A 66 -4.51 -9.77 -4.68
CA PRO A 66 -5.29 -8.90 -5.54
C PRO A 66 -6.73 -8.69 -5.02
N PRO A 67 -7.46 -7.66 -5.48
CA PRO A 67 -8.85 -7.43 -5.08
C PRO A 67 -9.83 -8.46 -5.67
N SER A 68 -10.97 -8.62 -5.01
CA SER A 68 -12.14 -9.41 -5.43
C SER A 68 -13.43 -8.80 -4.86
N GLU A 69 -14.58 -9.36 -5.24
CA GLU A 69 -15.89 -8.90 -4.74
C GLU A 69 -16.00 -9.00 -3.20
N ASP A 70 -15.36 -9.99 -2.60
CA ASP A 70 -15.38 -10.24 -1.15
C ASP A 70 -14.23 -9.55 -0.38
N GLY A 71 -13.39 -8.77 -1.07
CA GLY A 71 -12.18 -8.16 -0.50
C GLY A 71 -10.90 -8.66 -1.18
N TYR A 72 -9.74 -8.45 -0.55
CA TYR A 72 -8.47 -8.92 -1.09
C TYR A 72 -8.30 -10.43 -0.86
N ARG A 73 -7.77 -11.13 -1.86
CA ARG A 73 -7.61 -12.60 -1.83
C ARG A 73 -6.42 -13.07 -0.99
N GLU A 74 -5.39 -12.24 -0.87
CA GLU A 74 -4.17 -12.50 -0.13
C GLU A 74 -3.84 -11.29 0.76
N VAL A 75 -3.34 -11.61 1.96
CA VAL A 75 -2.70 -10.65 2.85
C VAL A 75 -1.33 -11.20 3.22
N LEU A 76 -0.29 -10.46 2.86
CA LEU A 76 1.08 -10.79 3.20
C LEU A 76 1.52 -9.99 4.42
N TYR A 77 2.34 -10.63 5.25
CA TYR A 77 3.01 -10.03 6.41
C TYR A 77 4.52 -10.25 6.29
N PRO A 78 5.21 -9.52 5.40
CA PRO A 78 6.65 -9.68 5.22
C PRO A 78 7.41 -9.44 6.54
N ALA A 79 8.38 -10.30 6.82
CA ALA A 79 9.30 -10.13 7.93
C ALA A 79 10.29 -8.98 7.66
N LEU A 80 10.90 -8.43 8.72
CA LEU A 80 11.79 -7.27 8.63
C LEU A 80 12.96 -7.50 7.66
N GLN A 81 13.51 -8.72 7.59
CA GLN A 81 14.64 -9.05 6.74
C GLN A 81 14.25 -9.28 5.27
N GLU A 82 12.96 -9.30 4.97
CA GLU A 82 12.47 -9.55 3.63
C GLU A 82 12.44 -8.27 2.79
N THR A 83 12.25 -8.49 1.50
CA THR A 83 12.04 -7.44 0.50
C THR A 83 10.75 -7.77 -0.22
N ILE A 84 9.90 -6.78 -0.46
CA ILE A 84 8.65 -6.94 -1.20
C ILE A 84 8.64 -6.00 -2.40
N ALA A 85 8.11 -6.47 -3.51
CA ALA A 85 7.83 -5.66 -4.69
C ALA A 85 6.32 -5.51 -4.88
N PRO A 86 5.82 -4.30 -5.24
CA PRO A 86 4.44 -4.13 -5.61
C PRO A 86 4.12 -4.85 -6.92
N VAL A 87 2.92 -5.38 -7.06
CA VAL A 87 2.46 -6.17 -8.20
C VAL A 87 2.56 -5.40 -9.52
N LEU A 88 2.20 -4.11 -9.51
CA LEU A 88 2.27 -3.24 -10.69
C LEU A 88 3.61 -2.50 -10.84
N LEU A 89 4.55 -2.71 -9.91
CA LEU A 89 5.91 -2.15 -9.95
C LEU A 89 6.96 -3.22 -9.60
N PRO A 90 7.03 -4.36 -10.32
CA PRO A 90 7.89 -5.48 -9.95
C PRO A 90 9.39 -5.14 -9.93
N GLN A 91 9.80 -4.08 -10.63
CA GLN A 91 11.16 -3.54 -10.61
C GLN A 91 11.52 -2.76 -9.34
N LEU A 92 10.52 -2.37 -8.53
CA LEU A 92 10.73 -1.64 -7.28
C LEU A 92 10.77 -2.63 -6.12
N SER A 93 11.98 -2.90 -5.62
CA SER A 93 12.18 -3.73 -4.43
C SER A 93 12.25 -2.86 -3.17
N VAL A 94 11.30 -3.04 -2.25
CA VAL A 94 11.22 -2.34 -0.97
C VAL A 94 11.73 -3.25 0.14
N SER A 95 12.85 -2.88 0.75
CA SER A 95 13.34 -3.55 1.96
C SER A 95 12.45 -3.18 3.13
N ILE A 96 11.93 -4.21 3.82
CA ILE A 96 11.01 -4.01 4.94
C ILE A 96 11.76 -3.29 6.06
N GLU A 97 12.88 -3.82 6.55
CA GLU A 97 13.73 -3.19 7.58
C GLU A 97 13.91 -1.66 7.38
N ARG A 98 14.12 -1.22 6.13
CA ARG A 98 14.34 0.20 5.81
C ARG A 98 13.15 1.12 6.06
N LEU A 99 11.91 0.63 6.16
CA LEU A 99 10.78 1.49 6.51
C LEU A 99 10.80 1.93 7.99
N TRP A 100 11.62 1.27 8.83
CA TRP A 100 11.72 1.55 10.28
C TRP A 100 13.06 2.15 10.70
N VAL A 101 13.96 2.43 9.76
CA VAL A 101 15.25 3.03 10.08
C VAL A 101 15.03 4.45 10.59
N SER A 102 15.14 4.61 11.91
CA SER A 102 15.24 5.94 12.51
C SER A 102 16.58 6.55 12.09
N HIS A 103 16.56 7.77 11.57
CA HIS A 103 17.78 8.59 11.52
C HIS A 103 18.31 8.72 12.94
N GLN A 104 19.26 7.87 13.31
CA GLN A 104 20.12 8.08 14.47
C GLN A 104 20.86 9.40 14.21
N LYS A 105 20.33 10.50 14.74
CA LYS A 105 21.12 11.73 14.87
C LYS A 105 22.29 11.38 15.76
N LYS A 106 23.49 11.36 15.17
CA LYS A 106 24.74 11.48 15.91
C LYS A 106 24.74 12.77 16.72
#